data_AF-A0A838UI11-F1
#
_entry.id   AF-A0A838UI11-F1
#
_cell.length_a   1.000
_cell.length_b   1.000
_cell.length_c   1.000
_cell.angle_alpha   90.00
_cell.angle_beta   90.00
_cell.angle_gamma   90.00
#
_symmetry.space_group_name_H-M   'P 1'
#
loop_
_entity.id
_entity.type
_entity.pdbx_description
1 polymer ?
#
loop_
_entity_poly.entity_id
_entity_poly.type
_entity_poly.pdbx_seq_one_letter_code
_entity_poly.pdbx_strand_id
1 'polypeptide(L)'
;MTAQADGAGAWRAVLPASPVVRLFGLSMIEAGRPLQAQGYVAVTPEGSAAQLRAGAGAVVMGAPTREPRILAVDFDRKGGTVVSGAGPPMAAPKLRIDGRERGDVRTDAAGRFSLALNEPLAPGSHELEVGQGAPRDPVRAIVSPAESLTLAPFVAARTETGWRIDWMTPGGGVQTTLLIAPRGPAP
;
A
#
# COMPACT_ATOMS: atom_id res chain seq x y z
N MET A 1 -11.74 15.20 -13.31
CA MET A 1 -11.25 16.23 -12.37
C MET A 1 -9.88 16.69 -12.86
N THR A 2 -9.57 17.98 -12.77
CA THR A 2 -8.24 18.53 -13.10
C THR A 2 -7.68 19.26 -11.89
N ALA A 3 -6.36 19.25 -11.74
CA ALA A 3 -5.63 20.01 -10.74
C ALA A 3 -4.42 20.64 -11.41
N GLN A 4 -4.01 21.82 -10.95
CA GLN A 4 -2.81 22.49 -11.43
C GLN A 4 -1.66 22.24 -10.46
N ALA A 5 -0.51 21.85 -10.99
CA ALA A 5 0.71 21.76 -10.21
C ALA A 5 1.32 23.16 -10.01
N ASP A 6 1.95 23.38 -8.86
CA ASP A 6 2.72 24.58 -8.55
C ASP A 6 4.12 24.54 -9.19
N GLY A 7 4.93 25.58 -8.93
CA GLY A 7 6.29 25.69 -9.46
C GLY A 7 7.27 24.61 -8.98
N ALA A 8 6.90 23.84 -7.93
CA ALA A 8 7.65 22.69 -7.45
C ALA A 8 7.08 21.36 -7.98
N GLY A 9 6.06 21.40 -8.84
CA GLY A 9 5.36 20.22 -9.34
C GLY A 9 4.37 19.61 -8.34
N ALA A 10 4.13 20.25 -7.19
CA ALA A 10 3.17 19.77 -6.22
C ALA A 10 1.75 20.18 -6.64
N TRP A 11 0.79 19.28 -6.43
CA TRP A 11 -0.60 19.52 -6.78
C TRP A 11 -1.51 19.00 -5.68
N ARG A 12 -2.75 19.50 -5.66
CA ARG A 12 -3.77 19.08 -4.70
C ARG A 12 -5.09 18.82 -5.41
N ALA A 13 -5.75 17.73 -5.03
CA ALA A 13 -7.13 17.44 -5.38
C ALA A 13 -7.95 17.27 -4.09
N VAL A 14 -9.16 17.83 -4.08
CA VAL A 14 -10.16 17.60 -3.03
C VAL A 14 -11.25 16.71 -3.60
N LEU A 15 -11.45 15.55 -3.01
CA LEU A 15 -12.46 14.58 -3.44
C LEU A 15 -13.66 14.62 -2.48
N PRO A 16 -14.90 14.52 -2.97
CA PRO A 16 -16.04 14.33 -2.09
C PRO A 16 -15.89 13.01 -1.35
N ALA A 17 -16.39 12.93 -0.11
CA ALA A 17 -16.43 11.69 0.65
C ALA A 17 -17.18 10.60 -0.13
N SER A 18 -16.78 9.34 0.05
CA SER A 18 -17.34 8.19 -0.64
C SER A 18 -17.50 7.04 0.34
N PRO A 19 -18.63 6.31 0.34
CA PRO A 19 -18.81 5.13 1.18
C PRO A 19 -18.02 3.92 0.66
N VAL A 20 -17.46 3.99 -0.55
CA VAL A 20 -16.67 2.93 -1.18
C VAL A 20 -15.26 3.40 -1.51
N VAL A 21 -14.31 2.46 -1.57
CA VAL A 21 -12.96 2.71 -2.10
C VAL A 21 -13.07 3.17 -3.54
N ARG A 22 -12.32 4.20 -3.90
CA ARG A 22 -12.20 4.69 -5.27
C ARG A 22 -10.77 4.55 -5.75
N LEU A 23 -10.63 4.14 -7.01
CA LEU A 23 -9.35 3.98 -7.67
C LEU A 23 -9.23 5.01 -8.81
N PHE A 24 -8.15 5.78 -8.82
CA PHE A 24 -7.93 6.87 -9.77
C PHE A 24 -6.66 6.61 -10.58
N GLY A 25 -6.77 6.65 -11.91
CA GLY A 25 -5.61 6.84 -12.77
C GLY A 25 -5.19 8.30 -12.75
N LEU A 26 -3.89 8.57 -12.62
CA LEU A 26 -3.35 9.93 -12.74
C LEU A 26 -2.70 10.10 -14.10
N SER A 27 -3.01 11.21 -14.75
CA SER A 27 -2.37 11.62 -15.99
C SER A 27 -2.08 13.11 -15.97
N MET A 28 -1.06 13.52 -16.71
CA MET A 28 -0.74 14.92 -16.96
C MET A 28 -0.47 15.15 -18.44
N ILE A 29 -0.57 16.40 -18.88
CA ILE A 29 -0.15 16.80 -20.23
C ILE A 29 1.14 17.60 -20.05
N GLU A 30 2.24 17.11 -20.63
CA GLU A 30 3.51 17.81 -20.65
C GLU A 30 3.92 18.05 -22.11
N ALA A 31 4.16 19.31 -22.48
CA ALA A 31 4.47 19.72 -23.86
C ALA A 31 3.50 19.13 -24.92
N GLY A 32 2.21 19.06 -24.59
CA GLY A 32 1.17 18.52 -25.48
C GLY A 32 1.09 16.98 -25.54
N ARG A 33 1.91 16.26 -24.75
CA ARG A 33 1.89 14.79 -24.69
C ARG A 33 1.24 14.30 -23.39
N PRO A 34 0.28 13.36 -23.44
CA PRO A 34 -0.26 12.76 -22.24
C PRO A 34 0.78 11.82 -21.62
N LEU A 35 1.08 12.04 -20.35
CA LEU A 35 1.91 11.18 -19.51
C LEU A 35 1.01 10.52 -18.45
N GLN A 36 1.08 9.20 -18.38
CA GLN A 36 0.32 8.43 -17.39
C GLN A 36 1.24 8.10 -16.21
N ALA A 37 0.73 8.30 -15.01
CA ALA A 37 1.41 7.82 -13.81
C ALA A 37 1.43 6.29 -13.81
N GLN A 38 2.44 5.72 -13.17
CA GLN A 38 2.47 4.29 -12.92
C GLN A 38 1.45 3.92 -11.84
N GLY A 39 0.61 2.94 -12.15
CA GLY A 39 -0.38 2.39 -11.22
C GLY A 39 -1.57 3.30 -11.00
N TYR A 40 -2.14 3.25 -9.80
CA TYR A 40 -3.36 3.99 -9.44
C TYR A 40 -3.28 4.58 -8.04
N VAL A 41 -4.07 5.60 -7.77
CA VAL A 41 -4.30 6.11 -6.42
C VAL A 41 -5.60 5.52 -5.88
N ALA A 42 -5.52 4.72 -4.82
CA ALA A 42 -6.65 4.27 -4.04
C ALA A 42 -6.97 5.30 -2.96
N VAL A 43 -8.25 5.60 -2.76
CA VAL A 43 -8.75 6.44 -1.66
C VAL A 43 -9.87 5.68 -0.95
N THR A 44 -9.70 5.44 0.35
CA THR A 44 -10.66 4.71 1.17
C THR A 44 -11.77 5.60 1.73
N PRO A 45 -12.89 5.03 2.21
CA PRO A 45 -13.97 5.80 2.83
C PRO A 45 -13.52 6.64 4.03
N GLU A 46 -12.57 6.15 4.81
CA GLU A 46 -11.97 6.87 5.94
C GLU A 46 -10.89 7.91 5.54
N GLY A 47 -10.70 8.15 4.23
CA GLY A 47 -9.81 9.20 3.72
C GLY A 47 -8.34 8.81 3.66
N SER A 48 -7.99 7.55 3.92
CA SER A 48 -6.64 7.06 3.66
C SER A 48 -6.40 6.97 2.15
N ALA A 49 -5.18 7.25 1.70
CA ALA A 49 -4.82 7.17 0.30
C ALA A 49 -3.51 6.40 0.10
N ALA A 50 -3.41 5.66 -0.99
CA ALA A 50 -2.20 4.93 -1.35
C ALA A 50 -2.02 4.89 -2.87
N GLN A 51 -0.78 5.07 -3.33
CA GLN A 51 -0.41 4.74 -4.70
C GLN A 51 -0.16 3.23 -4.80
N LEU A 52 -1.04 2.52 -5.50
CA LEU A 52 -0.87 1.12 -5.85
C LEU A 52 0.12 1.02 -7.02
N ARG A 53 1.14 0.18 -6.91
CA ARG A 53 2.23 0.07 -7.90
C ARG A 53 2.34 -1.36 -8.41
N ALA A 54 2.40 -1.52 -9.73
CA ALA A 54 2.43 -2.85 -10.33
C ALA A 54 3.77 -3.54 -10.05
N GLY A 55 3.73 -4.72 -9.43
CA GLY A 55 4.93 -5.50 -9.10
C GLY A 55 5.81 -4.87 -8.01
N ALA A 56 5.31 -3.85 -7.31
CA ALA A 56 6.00 -3.19 -6.22
C ALA A 56 5.03 -2.91 -5.06
N GLY A 57 5.58 -2.65 -3.88
CA GLY A 57 4.76 -2.32 -2.72
C GLY A 57 4.04 -0.98 -2.89
N ALA A 58 2.81 -0.87 -2.40
CA ALA A 58 2.07 0.38 -2.41
C ALA A 58 2.80 1.46 -1.59
N VAL A 59 2.61 2.72 -1.98
CA VAL A 59 3.07 3.89 -1.22
C VAL A 59 1.88 4.54 -0.56
N VAL A 60 1.73 4.32 0.75
CA VAL A 60 0.65 4.93 1.53
C VAL A 60 1.00 6.40 1.77
N MET A 61 0.04 7.27 1.45
CA MET A 61 0.19 8.72 1.57
C MET A 61 -0.11 9.15 3.00
N GLY A 62 0.83 9.85 3.63
CA GLY A 62 0.71 10.30 5.01
C GLY A 62 2.06 10.72 5.57
N ALA A 63 2.04 11.27 6.79
CA ALA A 63 3.25 11.58 7.53
C ALA A 63 3.95 10.28 8.00
N PRO A 64 5.28 10.32 8.21
CA PRO A 64 5.98 9.21 8.86
C PRO A 64 5.41 8.95 10.26
N THR A 65 5.54 7.70 10.71
CA THR A 65 5.08 7.26 12.03
C THR A 65 6.22 7.32 13.04
N ARG A 66 5.91 7.63 14.30
CA ARG A 66 6.91 7.66 15.39
C ARG A 66 7.54 6.29 15.67
N GLU A 67 6.81 5.23 15.34
CA GLU A 67 7.24 3.85 15.47
C GLU A 67 7.09 3.16 14.11
N PRO A 68 7.91 2.15 13.78
CA PRO A 68 7.70 1.35 12.59
C PRO A 68 6.29 0.75 12.56
N ARG A 69 5.61 0.87 11.42
CA ARG A 69 4.27 0.31 11.15
C ARG A 69 4.21 -0.26 9.75
N ILE A 70 3.54 -1.39 9.60
CA ILE A 70 3.15 -1.92 8.29
C ILE A 70 1.89 -1.17 7.86
N LEU A 71 1.91 -0.61 6.65
CA LEU A 71 0.82 0.19 6.11
C LEU A 71 0.16 -0.47 4.90
N ALA A 72 0.90 -1.30 4.17
CA ALA A 72 0.35 -2.11 3.09
C ALA A 72 1.07 -3.45 2.93
N VAL A 73 0.33 -4.44 2.44
CA VAL A 73 0.87 -5.73 2.00
C VAL A 73 0.34 -5.98 0.59
N ASP A 74 1.25 -6.08 -0.37
CA ASP A 74 0.95 -6.33 -1.77
C ASP A 74 1.31 -7.76 -2.13
N PHE A 75 0.45 -8.48 -2.84
CA PHE A 75 0.79 -9.80 -3.35
C PHE A 75 0.14 -10.14 -4.69
N ASP A 76 0.84 -10.97 -5.47
CA ASP A 76 0.34 -11.50 -6.73
C ASP A 76 -0.30 -12.89 -6.58
N ARG A 77 -0.80 -13.45 -7.69
CA ARG A 77 -1.42 -14.78 -7.73
C ARG A 77 -0.49 -15.93 -7.33
N LYS A 78 0.83 -15.73 -7.32
CA LYS A 78 1.84 -16.73 -6.92
C LYS A 78 2.28 -16.53 -5.47
N GLY A 79 1.72 -15.55 -4.76
CA GLY A 79 2.11 -15.19 -3.40
C GLY A 79 3.37 -14.33 -3.31
N GLY A 80 3.91 -13.87 -4.44
CA GLY A 80 5.02 -12.93 -4.46
C GLY A 80 4.60 -11.66 -3.72
N THR A 81 5.26 -11.36 -2.59
CA THR A 81 4.75 -10.39 -1.61
C THR A 81 5.72 -9.24 -1.41
N VAL A 82 5.18 -8.02 -1.29
CA VAL A 82 5.91 -6.83 -0.86
C VAL A 82 5.22 -6.22 0.35
N VAL A 83 5.98 -5.93 1.40
CA VAL A 83 5.50 -5.28 2.62
C VAL A 83 5.97 -3.83 2.62
N SER A 84 5.03 -2.90 2.67
CA SER A 84 5.30 -1.46 2.73
C SER A 84 4.86 -0.88 4.06
N GLY A 85 5.57 0.15 4.52
CA GLY A 85 5.23 0.81 5.76
C GLY A 85 5.95 2.12 5.98
N ALA A 86 5.82 2.64 7.21
CA ALA A 86 6.47 3.85 7.66
C ALA A 86 7.08 3.69 9.05
N GLY A 87 7.98 4.59 9.42
CA GLY A 87 8.62 4.67 10.72
C GLY A 87 9.47 5.93 10.84
N PRO A 88 10.31 6.04 11.89
CA PRO A 88 11.27 7.13 11.99
C PRO A 88 12.17 7.20 10.74
N PRO A 89 12.47 8.39 10.19
CA PRO A 89 13.38 8.52 9.06
C PRO A 89 14.75 7.88 9.29
N MET A 90 15.33 7.28 8.25
CA MET A 90 16.67 6.67 8.25
C MET A 90 16.91 5.56 9.30
N ALA A 91 15.84 4.98 9.84
CA ALA A 91 15.87 3.90 10.83
C ALA A 91 15.95 2.52 10.17
N ALA A 92 16.31 1.50 10.95
CA ALA A 92 16.51 0.12 10.47
C ALA A 92 15.58 -0.89 11.17
N PRO A 93 14.25 -0.83 10.93
CA PRO A 93 13.33 -1.72 11.63
C PRO A 93 13.56 -3.17 11.22
N LYS A 94 13.18 -4.10 12.11
CA LYS A 94 13.16 -5.53 11.81
C LYS A 94 11.75 -5.93 11.45
N LEU A 95 11.58 -6.59 10.30
CA LEU A 95 10.33 -7.24 9.91
C LEU A 95 10.39 -8.73 10.29
N ARG A 96 9.32 -9.26 10.87
CA ARG A 96 9.11 -10.69 11.07
C ARG A 96 7.83 -11.13 10.38
N ILE A 97 7.84 -12.33 9.83
CA ILE A 97 6.65 -12.98 9.27
C ILE A 97 6.62 -14.41 9.80
N ASP A 98 5.52 -14.76 10.46
CA ASP A 98 5.29 -16.03 11.14
C ASP A 98 6.43 -16.37 12.11
N GLY A 99 6.81 -15.38 12.91
CA GLY A 99 7.86 -15.50 13.93
C GLY A 99 9.30 -15.55 13.41
N ARG A 100 9.53 -15.41 12.10
CA ARG A 100 10.87 -15.44 11.50
C ARG A 100 11.24 -14.08 10.93
N GLU A 101 12.46 -13.60 11.20
CA GLU A 101 12.95 -12.32 10.65
C GLU A 101 13.05 -12.39 9.12
N ARG A 102 12.70 -11.30 8.44
CA ARG A 102 12.68 -11.18 6.97
C ARG A 102 13.53 -10.00 6.55
N GLY A 103 14.73 -10.30 6.05
CA GLY A 103 15.63 -9.34 5.42
C GLY A 103 15.97 -8.11 6.27
N ASP A 104 16.77 -7.23 5.68
CA ASP A 104 17.05 -5.92 6.25
C ASP A 104 16.04 -4.90 5.71
N VAL A 105 15.41 -4.16 6.60
CA VAL A 105 14.50 -3.06 6.25
C VAL A 105 15.13 -1.76 6.70
N ARG A 106 15.11 -0.73 5.83
CA ARG A 106 15.49 0.63 6.19
C ARG A 106 14.41 1.61 5.73
N THR A 107 14.10 2.58 6.58
CA THR A 107 13.26 3.70 6.18
C THR A 107 14.09 4.72 5.40
N ASP A 108 13.47 5.32 4.39
CA ASP A 108 14.05 6.44 3.63
C ASP A 108 14.01 7.75 4.45
N ALA A 109 14.47 8.85 3.84
CA ALA A 109 14.45 10.17 4.46
C ALA A 109 13.04 10.69 4.75
N ALA A 110 12.02 10.15 4.07
CA ALA A 110 10.61 10.42 4.34
C ALA A 110 9.99 9.45 5.35
N GLY A 111 10.79 8.55 5.94
CA GLY A 111 10.35 7.56 6.91
C GLY A 111 9.63 6.36 6.30
N ARG A 112 9.67 6.13 4.98
CA ARG A 112 8.99 5.01 4.32
C ARG A 112 9.91 3.83 4.13
N PHE A 113 9.37 2.62 4.21
CA PHE A 113 10.10 1.41 3.84
C PHE A 113 9.26 0.51 2.92
N SER A 114 9.94 -0.33 2.16
CA SER A 114 9.34 -1.36 1.31
C SER A 114 10.30 -2.55 1.26
N LEU A 115 9.79 -3.76 1.52
CA LEU A 115 10.57 -5.00 1.45
C LEU A 115 9.85 -6.01 0.57
N ALA A 116 10.46 -6.38 -0.55
CA ALA A 116 10.04 -7.53 -1.33
C ALA A 116 10.55 -8.81 -0.66
N LEU A 117 9.67 -9.79 -0.45
CA LEU A 117 10.07 -11.08 0.10
C LEU A 117 10.79 -11.90 -0.97
N ASN A 118 11.83 -12.61 -0.53
CA ASN A 118 12.58 -13.55 -1.36
C ASN A 118 11.79 -14.85 -1.61
N GLU A 119 10.90 -15.21 -0.68
CA GLU A 119 10.03 -16.38 -0.76
C GLU A 119 8.56 -15.94 -0.81
N PRO A 120 7.76 -16.48 -1.74
CA PRO A 120 6.33 -16.25 -1.77
C PRO A 120 5.64 -16.73 -0.49
N LEU A 121 4.59 -16.01 -0.07
CA LEU A 121 3.71 -16.47 0.99
C LEU A 121 2.69 -17.46 0.41
N ALA A 122 2.46 -18.57 1.12
CA ALA A 122 1.41 -19.51 0.75
C ALA A 122 0.03 -18.88 0.95
N PRO A 123 -1.03 -19.37 0.29
CA PRO A 123 -2.39 -18.98 0.64
C PRO A 123 -2.69 -19.31 2.11
N GLY A 124 -3.22 -18.35 2.86
CA GLY A 124 -3.51 -18.50 4.29
C GLY A 124 -3.35 -17.21 5.09
N SER A 125 -3.52 -17.34 6.41
CA SER A 125 -3.27 -16.25 7.35
C SER A 125 -1.80 -16.22 7.75
N HIS A 126 -1.21 -15.04 7.69
CA HIS A 126 0.16 -14.77 8.12
C HIS A 126 0.17 -13.66 9.17
N GLU A 127 1.05 -13.80 10.16
CA GLU A 127 1.31 -12.75 11.14
C GLU A 127 2.58 -12.00 10.75
N LEU A 128 2.44 -10.70 10.51
CA LEU A 128 3.54 -9.81 10.18
C LEU A 128 3.79 -8.88 11.37
N GLU A 129 5.05 -8.69 11.75
CA GLU A 129 5.43 -7.81 12.86
C GLU A 129 6.57 -6.89 12.45
N VAL A 130 6.49 -5.60 12.75
CA VAL A 130 7.60 -4.66 12.51
C VAL A 130 7.97 -3.90 13.78
N GLY A 131 9.26 -3.67 14.00
CA GLY A 131 9.71 -2.85 15.14
C GLY A 131 11.23 -2.71 15.22
N GLN A 132 11.69 -1.75 16.03
CA GLN A 132 13.12 -1.59 16.39
C GLN A 132 13.52 -2.44 17.61
N GLY A 133 12.54 -2.98 18.32
CA GLY A 133 12.68 -3.74 19.56
C GLY A 133 11.32 -4.32 19.95
N ALA A 134 11.18 -4.79 21.19
CA ALA A 134 9.88 -5.16 21.74
C ALA A 134 9.23 -3.94 22.42
N PRO A 135 7.89 -3.77 22.35
CA PRO A 135 6.95 -4.55 21.55
C PRO A 135 7.02 -4.21 20.05
N ARG A 136 6.68 -5.19 19.20
CA ARG A 136 6.53 -5.00 17.75
C ARG A 136 5.09 -4.74 17.39
N ASP A 137 4.87 -4.15 16.22
CA ASP A 137 3.56 -3.85 15.68
C ASP A 137 3.00 -5.03 14.86
N PRO A 138 2.02 -5.82 15.34
CA PRO A 138 1.48 -6.96 14.61
C PRO A 138 0.39 -6.54 13.62
N VAL A 139 0.39 -7.21 12.46
CA VAL A 139 -0.60 -7.12 11.40
C VAL A 139 -0.92 -8.52 10.89
N ARG A 140 -2.21 -8.88 10.85
CA ARG A 140 -2.66 -10.12 10.21
C ARG A 140 -2.92 -9.88 8.73
N ALA A 141 -2.21 -10.58 7.85
CA ALA A 141 -2.48 -10.61 6.42
C ALA A 141 -3.16 -11.93 6.05
N ILE A 142 -4.15 -11.89 5.17
CA ILE A 142 -4.74 -13.08 4.57
C ILE A 142 -4.38 -13.07 3.09
N VAL A 143 -3.48 -13.99 2.71
CA VAL A 143 -3.06 -14.19 1.32
C VAL A 143 -4.03 -15.18 0.69
N SER A 144 -4.69 -14.76 -0.38
CA SER A 144 -5.63 -15.61 -1.12
C SER A 144 -5.69 -15.16 -2.57
N PRO A 145 -6.16 -16.03 -3.50
CA PRO A 145 -6.44 -15.61 -4.86
C PRO A 145 -7.29 -14.34 -4.90
N ALA A 146 -6.98 -13.46 -5.86
CA ALA A 146 -7.77 -12.26 -6.13
C ALA A 146 -9.20 -12.65 -6.54
N GLU A 147 -10.15 -11.80 -6.15
CA GLU A 147 -11.51 -11.87 -6.67
C GLU A 147 -11.56 -11.64 -8.19
N SER A 148 -12.66 -12.08 -8.82
CA SER A 148 -12.86 -11.93 -10.26
C SER A 148 -13.04 -10.46 -10.65
N LEU A 149 -12.19 -9.97 -11.57
CA LEU A 149 -12.21 -8.60 -12.09
C LEU A 149 -12.89 -8.49 -13.46
N THR A 150 -13.81 -9.40 -13.78
CA THR A 150 -14.49 -9.44 -15.10
C THR A 150 -15.41 -8.24 -15.34
N LEU A 151 -15.98 -7.67 -14.28
CA LEU A 151 -16.96 -6.58 -14.38
C LEU A 151 -16.35 -5.18 -14.16
N ALA A 152 -15.19 -5.11 -13.51
CA ALA A 152 -14.56 -3.85 -13.10
C ALA A 152 -13.04 -4.00 -12.99
N PRO A 153 -12.27 -2.91 -13.19
CA PRO A 153 -10.81 -2.94 -13.10
C PRO A 153 -10.27 -3.18 -11.70
N PHE A 154 -11.12 -3.12 -10.68
CA PHE A 154 -10.80 -3.50 -9.33
C PHE A 154 -12.07 -3.89 -8.57
N VAL A 155 -11.89 -4.64 -7.48
CA VAL A 155 -12.88 -4.80 -6.43
C VAL A 155 -12.20 -4.51 -5.09
N ALA A 156 -12.95 -3.93 -4.16
CA ALA A 156 -12.46 -3.62 -2.84
C ALA A 156 -13.44 -4.10 -1.77
N ALA A 157 -12.93 -4.77 -0.74
CA ALA A 157 -13.71 -5.31 0.36
C ALA A 157 -13.10 -4.89 1.69
N ARG A 158 -13.97 -4.56 2.66
CA ARG A 158 -13.55 -4.29 4.03
C ARG A 158 -13.16 -5.62 4.69
N THR A 159 -12.04 -5.62 5.41
CA THR A 159 -11.56 -6.73 6.22
C THR A 159 -11.36 -6.28 7.67
N GLU A 160 -11.04 -7.21 8.55
CA GLU A 160 -10.68 -6.90 9.94
C GLU A 160 -9.43 -6.02 10.03
N THR A 161 -8.45 -6.22 9.13
CA THR A 161 -7.18 -5.50 9.13
C THR A 161 -7.25 -4.16 8.40
N GLY A 162 -8.22 -3.98 7.49
CA GLY A 162 -8.35 -2.76 6.69
C GLY A 162 -9.13 -2.99 5.41
N TRP A 163 -8.54 -2.67 4.26
CA TRP A 163 -9.14 -2.87 2.95
C TRP A 163 -8.34 -3.86 2.12
N ARG A 164 -9.02 -4.86 1.56
CA ARG A 164 -8.48 -5.66 0.46
C ARG A 164 -8.88 -4.98 -0.85
N ILE A 165 -7.92 -4.77 -1.73
CA ILE A 165 -8.13 -4.19 -3.05
C ILE A 165 -7.49 -5.12 -4.08
N ASP A 166 -8.30 -5.86 -4.82
CA ASP A 166 -7.87 -6.66 -5.95
C ASP A 166 -7.98 -5.81 -7.20
N TRP A 167 -6.89 -5.62 -7.95
CA TRP A 167 -6.85 -4.64 -9.04
C TRP A 167 -6.06 -5.12 -10.26
N MET A 168 -6.52 -4.72 -11.45
CA MET A 168 -5.82 -4.95 -12.72
C MET A 168 -4.66 -3.98 -12.86
N THR A 169 -3.45 -4.50 -12.91
CA THR A 169 -2.25 -3.70 -13.16
C THR A 169 -2.24 -3.14 -14.59
N PRO A 170 -1.63 -1.97 -14.85
CA PRO A 170 -1.52 -1.42 -16.21
C PRO A 170 -0.88 -2.37 -17.24
N GLY A 171 -0.06 -3.32 -16.79
CA GLY A 171 0.57 -4.35 -17.64
C GLY A 171 -0.30 -5.59 -17.91
N GLY A 172 -1.54 -5.63 -17.43
CA GLY A 172 -2.49 -6.74 -17.66
C GLY A 172 -2.43 -7.89 -16.65
N GLY A 173 -1.59 -7.80 -15.62
CA GLY A 173 -1.61 -8.71 -14.46
C GLY A 173 -2.62 -8.29 -13.38
N VAL A 174 -2.80 -9.12 -12.36
CA VAL A 174 -3.63 -8.80 -11.17
C VAL A 174 -2.74 -8.78 -9.94
N GLN A 175 -2.94 -7.76 -9.10
CA GLN A 175 -2.28 -7.62 -7.80
C GLN A 175 -3.35 -7.38 -6.74
N THR A 176 -3.13 -7.93 -5.55
CA THR A 176 -3.89 -7.60 -4.34
C THR A 176 -3.10 -6.60 -3.53
N THR A 177 -3.75 -5.56 -3.00
CA THR A 177 -3.21 -4.70 -1.95
C THR A 177 -4.09 -4.84 -0.71
N LEU A 178 -3.50 -5.23 0.42
CA LEU A 178 -4.09 -5.04 1.73
C LEU A 178 -3.63 -3.69 2.26
N LEU A 179 -4.52 -2.71 2.27
CA LEU A 179 -4.27 -1.41 2.87
C LEU A 179 -4.68 -1.47 4.34
N ILE A 180 -3.70 -1.34 5.24
CA ILE A 180 -3.92 -1.50 6.68
C ILE A 180 -4.67 -0.27 7.19
N ALA A 181 -5.74 -0.49 7.95
CA ALA A 181 -6.51 0.61 8.51
C ALA A 181 -5.61 1.46 9.44
N PRO A 182 -5.72 2.79 9.40
CA PRO A 182 -5.10 3.62 10.42
C PRO A 182 -5.60 3.16 11.78
N ARG A 183 -4.69 2.99 12.74
CA ARG A 183 -5.13 2.89 14.12
C ARG A 183 -5.77 4.23 14.52
N GLY A 184 -6.88 4.16 15.25
CA GLY A 184 -7.41 5.34 15.94
C GLY A 184 -6.32 5.98 16.81
N PRO A 185 -6.51 7.22 17.26
CA PRO A 185 -5.61 7.78 18.28
C PRO A 185 -5.46 6.77 19.42
N ALA A 186 -4.23 6.60 19.92
CA ALA A 186 -4.05 5.89 21.18
C ALA A 186 -5.01 6.51 22.20
N PRO A 187 -5.75 5.70 22.98
CA PRO A 187 -6.66 6.21 23.98
C PRO A 187 -5.95 7.14 24.98
#